data_AF-A0A9X3Z695-F1
#
_entry.id   AF-A0A9X3Z695-F1
#
_cell.length_a   1.000
_cell.length_b   1.000
_cell.length_c   1.000
_cell.angle_alpha   90.00
_cell.angle_beta   90.00
_cell.angle_gamma   90.00
#
_symmetry.space_group_name_H-M   'P 1'
#
loop_
_entity.id
_entity.type
_entity.pdbx_description
1 polymer ?
#
loop_
_entity_poly.entity_id
_entity_poly.type
_entity_poly.pdbx_seq_one_letter_code
_entity_poly.pdbx_strand_id
1 'polypeptide(L)'
;MTNKLPREEFYKALEAARSARHGGRHPFSAAWAAGKLSREQLGKWAIQHYYYIDPIPQQFAALFARLPDLEARQHLLENLLGEEMPHAPEKRHPELLLKFAAACGVSRETCLNAEANGLILPGTLAMRSWIWELSTIRPLAEASSGIMVALEGQLPTLYPDYVKAMREMGFTEDDLEFFHVHIEGDEGHAEVGLRLAYEYSLTEHQQKMAIAAVSSSASLRYNMLSGIFSSVVENVAA
;
A
#
# COMPACT_ATOMS: atom_id res chain seq x y z
N MET A 1 22.26 -27.35 -12.26
CA MET A 1 21.25 -27.49 -11.19
C MET A 1 20.79 -26.10 -10.82
N THR A 2 19.51 -25.79 -10.92
CA THR A 2 18.98 -24.47 -10.56
C THR A 2 19.04 -24.32 -9.04
N ASN A 3 19.98 -23.48 -8.57
CA ASN A 3 20.22 -23.20 -7.16
C ASN A 3 19.19 -22.22 -6.57
N LYS A 4 17.94 -22.26 -7.07
CA LYS A 4 16.86 -21.42 -6.57
C LYS A 4 16.29 -22.02 -5.29
N LEU A 5 15.92 -21.18 -4.33
CA LEU A 5 15.22 -21.57 -3.12
C LEU A 5 13.94 -22.34 -3.47
N PRO A 6 13.67 -23.47 -2.80
CA PRO A 6 12.37 -24.12 -2.83
C PRO A 6 11.25 -23.13 -2.44
N ARG A 7 10.02 -23.38 -2.92
CA ARG A 7 8.86 -22.50 -2.73
C ARG A 7 8.70 -22.02 -1.28
N GLU A 8 8.67 -22.95 -0.33
CA GLU A 8 8.47 -22.63 1.10
C GLU A 8 9.59 -21.78 1.69
N GLU A 9 10.84 -22.00 1.27
CA GLU A 9 11.97 -21.19 1.73
C GLU A 9 11.96 -19.80 1.09
N PHE A 10 11.55 -19.71 -0.18
CA PHE A 10 11.40 -18.44 -0.87
C PHE A 10 10.28 -17.59 -0.26
N TYR A 11 9.14 -18.17 0.08
CA TYR A 11 8.05 -17.45 0.76
C TYR A 11 8.49 -16.88 2.10
N LYS A 12 9.17 -17.69 2.92
CA LYS A 12 9.75 -17.23 4.19
C LYS A 12 10.75 -16.09 3.98
N ALA A 13 11.56 -16.14 2.91
CA ALA A 13 12.51 -15.07 2.59
C ALA A 13 11.80 -13.76 2.20
N LEU A 14 10.71 -13.82 1.41
CA LEU A 14 9.89 -12.66 1.07
C LEU A 14 9.22 -12.07 2.32
N GLU A 15 8.61 -12.91 3.16
CA GLU A 15 8.00 -12.47 4.42
C GLU A 15 9.00 -11.83 5.37
N ALA A 16 10.21 -12.41 5.50
CA ALA A 16 11.28 -11.86 6.32
C ALA A 16 11.74 -10.48 5.80
N ALA A 17 11.91 -10.34 4.48
CA ALA A 17 12.24 -9.07 3.83
C ALA A 17 11.19 -7.98 4.11
N ARG A 18 9.90 -8.34 4.03
CA ARG A 18 8.78 -7.43 4.35
C ARG A 18 8.78 -7.05 5.82
N SER A 19 8.96 -8.03 6.71
CA SER A 19 8.86 -7.88 8.16
C SER A 19 9.95 -6.97 8.75
N ALA A 20 11.14 -6.93 8.15
CA ALA A 20 12.27 -6.13 8.63
C ALA A 20 11.98 -4.62 8.68
N ARG A 21 11.16 -4.12 7.75
CA ARG A 21 10.74 -2.71 7.66
C ARG A 21 9.22 -2.56 7.52
N HIS A 22 8.47 -3.48 8.14
CA HIS A 22 7.01 -3.45 8.09
C HIS A 22 6.46 -2.12 8.61
N GLY A 23 5.51 -1.52 7.88
CA GLY A 23 4.93 -0.21 8.22
C GLY A 23 4.30 -0.20 9.61
N GLY A 24 3.64 -1.28 10.02
CA GLY A 24 3.06 -1.42 11.36
C GLY A 24 4.06 -1.36 12.53
N ARG A 25 5.37 -1.52 12.27
CA ARG A 25 6.42 -1.35 13.30
C ARG A 25 6.92 0.11 13.40
N HIS A 26 6.42 1.01 12.55
CA HIS A 26 6.79 2.41 12.58
C HIS A 26 6.16 3.13 13.79
N PRO A 27 6.86 4.08 14.45
CA PRO A 27 6.30 4.86 15.56
C PRO A 27 4.97 5.56 15.26
N PHE A 28 4.79 6.08 14.04
CA PHE A 28 3.51 6.60 13.54
C PHE A 28 2.36 5.60 13.68
N SER A 29 2.57 4.36 13.24
CA SER A 29 1.57 3.29 13.32
C SER A 29 1.23 2.93 14.76
N ALA A 30 2.24 2.84 15.63
CA ALA A 30 2.04 2.61 17.05
C ALA A 30 1.28 3.77 17.72
N ALA A 31 1.56 5.02 17.34
CA ALA A 31 0.84 6.19 17.84
C ALA A 31 -0.62 6.20 17.39
N TRP A 32 -0.89 5.87 16.12
CA TRP A 32 -2.27 5.75 15.60
C TRP A 32 -3.04 4.66 16.33
N ALA A 33 -2.51 3.43 16.38
CA ALA A 33 -3.14 2.30 17.05
C ALA A 33 -3.42 2.56 18.55
N ALA A 34 -2.58 3.38 19.19
CA ALA A 34 -2.76 3.79 20.58
C ALA A 34 -3.70 5.00 20.77
N GLY A 35 -4.36 5.49 19.70
CA GLY A 35 -5.27 6.64 19.76
C GLY A 35 -4.58 7.98 20.07
N LYS A 36 -3.26 8.09 19.83
CA LYS A 36 -2.46 9.27 20.19
C LYS A 36 -2.38 10.34 19.09
N LEU A 37 -2.89 10.03 17.89
CA LEU A 37 -2.94 10.99 16.79
C LEU A 37 -4.28 11.74 16.80
N SER A 38 -4.24 13.05 16.53
CA SER A 38 -5.44 13.86 16.37
C SER A 38 -6.07 13.65 14.98
N ARG A 39 -7.35 14.00 14.82
CA ARG A 39 -8.03 13.97 13.51
C ARG A 39 -7.28 14.78 12.44
N GLU A 40 -6.73 15.95 12.81
CA GLU A 40 -5.93 16.78 11.90
C GLU A 40 -4.66 16.05 11.43
N GLN A 41 -3.96 15.36 12.33
CA GLN A 41 -2.77 14.58 11.99
C GLN A 41 -3.11 13.40 11.06
N LEU A 42 -4.27 12.75 11.27
CA LEU A 42 -4.78 11.72 10.35
C LEU A 42 -5.13 12.32 8.98
N GLY A 43 -5.65 13.55 8.94
CA GLY A 43 -5.87 14.30 7.70
C GLY A 43 -4.59 14.54 6.90
N LYS A 44 -3.49 14.88 7.58
CA LYS A 44 -2.16 15.00 6.92
C LYS A 44 -1.69 13.68 6.31
N TRP A 45 -1.94 12.55 6.98
CA TRP A 45 -1.70 11.23 6.40
C TRP A 45 -2.60 10.97 5.18
N ALA A 46 -3.89 11.33 5.25
CA ALA A 46 -4.85 11.10 4.18
C ALA A 46 -4.44 11.83 2.88
N ILE A 47 -3.91 13.05 2.97
CA ILE A 47 -3.36 13.79 1.81
C ILE A 47 -2.27 12.97 1.11
N GLN A 48 -1.30 12.47 1.89
CA GLN A 48 -0.19 11.69 1.34
C GLN A 48 -0.65 10.34 0.80
N HIS A 49 -1.53 9.67 1.53
CA HIS A 49 -2.04 8.37 1.13
C HIS A 49 -2.88 8.47 -0.15
N TYR A 50 -3.68 9.53 -0.30
CA TYR A 50 -4.48 9.79 -1.51
C TYR A 50 -3.60 9.97 -2.73
N TYR A 51 -2.60 10.84 -2.64
CA TYR A 51 -1.66 11.05 -3.75
C TYR A 51 -0.96 9.75 -4.19
N TYR A 52 -0.67 8.86 -3.25
CA TYR A 52 -0.06 7.56 -3.51
C TYR A 52 -1.04 6.58 -4.17
N ILE A 53 -2.28 6.45 -3.67
CA ILE A 53 -3.21 5.40 -4.12
C ILE A 53 -4.06 5.79 -5.34
N ASP A 54 -4.28 7.07 -5.60
CA ASP A 54 -5.07 7.54 -6.74
C ASP A 54 -4.66 6.90 -8.09
N PRO A 55 -3.36 6.73 -8.42
CA PRO A 55 -2.93 6.04 -9.64
C PRO A 55 -2.86 4.50 -9.57
N ILE A 56 -3.19 3.85 -8.44
CA ILE A 56 -3.07 2.39 -8.28
C ILE A 56 -3.84 1.62 -9.37
N PRO A 57 -5.08 1.98 -9.73
CA PRO A 57 -5.77 1.34 -10.85
C PRO A 57 -5.00 1.36 -12.17
N GLN A 58 -4.40 2.49 -12.51
CA GLN A 58 -3.64 2.64 -13.74
C GLN A 58 -2.30 1.88 -13.66
N GLN A 59 -1.69 1.82 -12.48
CA GLN A 59 -0.50 1.00 -12.23
C GLN A 59 -0.81 -0.49 -12.38
N PHE A 60 -1.94 -0.95 -11.83
CA PHE A 60 -2.42 -2.32 -12.01
C PHE A 60 -2.75 -2.62 -13.47
N ALA A 61 -3.39 -1.70 -14.20
CA ALA A 61 -3.62 -1.86 -15.63
C ALA A 61 -2.30 -1.97 -16.43
N ALA A 62 -1.28 -1.19 -16.08
CA ALA A 62 0.04 -1.26 -16.70
C ALA A 62 0.73 -2.61 -16.42
N LEU A 63 0.62 -3.13 -15.19
CA LEU A 63 1.12 -4.46 -14.86
C LEU A 63 0.34 -5.55 -15.60
N PHE A 64 -0.99 -5.45 -15.65
CA PHE A 64 -1.88 -6.39 -16.34
C PHE A 64 -1.50 -6.57 -17.80
N ALA A 65 -1.17 -5.47 -18.50
CA ALA A 65 -0.74 -5.51 -19.89
C ALA A 65 0.54 -6.34 -20.14
N ARG A 66 1.29 -6.66 -19.08
CA ARG A 66 2.58 -7.37 -19.15
C ARG A 66 2.48 -8.83 -18.70
N LEU A 67 1.37 -9.24 -18.11
CA LEU A 67 1.19 -10.60 -17.58
C LEU A 67 0.95 -11.60 -18.74
N PRO A 68 1.80 -12.65 -18.88
CA PRO A 68 1.72 -13.57 -20.02
C PRO A 68 0.65 -14.65 -19.83
N ASP A 69 0.33 -15.03 -18.61
CA ASP A 69 -0.59 -16.12 -18.28
C ASP A 69 -1.99 -15.61 -17.92
N LEU A 70 -3.02 -16.41 -18.25
CA LEU A 70 -4.42 -16.03 -18.07
C LEU A 70 -4.80 -15.91 -16.59
N GLU A 71 -4.25 -16.77 -15.75
CA GLU A 71 -4.59 -16.81 -14.33
C GLU A 71 -4.14 -15.55 -13.61
N ALA A 72 -2.90 -15.10 -13.78
CA ALA A 72 -2.44 -13.83 -13.24
C ALA A 72 -3.26 -12.65 -13.78
N ARG A 73 -3.63 -12.68 -15.08
CA ARG A 73 -4.48 -11.63 -15.67
C ARG A 73 -5.88 -11.60 -15.05
N GLN A 74 -6.53 -12.74 -14.83
CA GLN A 74 -7.84 -12.79 -14.18
C GLN A 74 -7.76 -12.24 -12.75
N HIS A 75 -6.74 -12.65 -11.99
CA HIS A 75 -6.55 -12.15 -10.63
C HIS A 75 -6.31 -10.63 -10.59
N LEU A 76 -5.44 -10.09 -11.45
CA LEU A 76 -5.18 -8.66 -11.47
C LEU A 76 -6.37 -7.86 -12.02
N LEU A 77 -7.21 -8.46 -12.89
CA LEU A 77 -8.46 -7.87 -13.32
C LEU A 77 -9.48 -7.78 -12.18
N GLU A 78 -9.61 -8.82 -11.35
CA GLU A 78 -10.46 -8.81 -10.16
C GLU A 78 -10.03 -7.71 -9.18
N ASN A 79 -8.72 -7.60 -8.92
CA ASN A 79 -8.13 -6.50 -8.15
C ASN A 79 -8.50 -5.14 -8.73
N LEU A 80 -8.29 -4.94 -10.04
CA LEU A 80 -8.58 -3.68 -10.70
C LEU A 80 -10.07 -3.30 -10.62
N LEU A 81 -10.97 -4.27 -10.75
CA LEU A 81 -12.41 -4.06 -10.60
C LEU A 81 -12.80 -3.68 -9.18
N GLY A 82 -12.15 -4.28 -8.17
CA GLY A 82 -12.32 -3.92 -6.75
C GLY A 82 -11.81 -2.51 -6.45
N GLU A 83 -10.68 -2.11 -7.03
CA GLU A 83 -10.12 -0.77 -6.88
C GLU A 83 -10.96 0.31 -7.56
N GLU A 84 -11.47 0.07 -8.78
CA GLU A 84 -12.21 1.06 -9.59
C GLU A 84 -13.73 1.07 -9.38
N MET A 85 -14.31 -0.03 -8.91
CA MET A 85 -15.75 -0.16 -8.65
C MET A 85 -16.63 0.43 -9.76
N PRO A 86 -16.56 -0.05 -11.02
CA PRO A 86 -17.22 0.60 -12.17
C PRO A 86 -18.75 0.68 -12.07
N HIS A 87 -19.37 -0.13 -11.21
CA HIS A 87 -20.82 -0.12 -10.94
C HIS A 87 -21.21 0.69 -9.70
N ALA A 88 -20.23 1.19 -8.94
CA ALA A 88 -20.40 2.08 -7.78
C ALA A 88 -19.16 2.99 -7.65
N PRO A 89 -18.94 3.94 -8.59
CA PRO A 89 -17.69 4.71 -8.63
C PRO A 89 -17.38 5.51 -7.36
N GLU A 90 -18.40 5.86 -6.56
CA GLU A 90 -18.26 6.50 -5.25
C GLU A 90 -17.60 5.58 -4.19
N LYS A 91 -17.56 4.27 -4.45
CA LYS A 91 -16.92 3.25 -3.62
C LYS A 91 -15.53 2.86 -4.09
N ARG A 92 -15.02 3.43 -5.19
CA ARG A 92 -13.63 3.18 -5.62
C ARG A 92 -12.67 3.63 -4.52
N HIS A 93 -11.58 2.91 -4.31
CA HIS A 93 -10.75 3.10 -3.10
C HIS A 93 -10.21 4.53 -2.91
N PRO A 94 -9.76 5.26 -3.96
CA PRO A 94 -9.40 6.66 -3.82
C PRO A 94 -10.55 7.57 -3.35
N GLU A 95 -11.80 7.29 -3.74
CA GLU A 95 -12.98 8.07 -3.31
C GLU A 95 -13.31 7.80 -1.83
N LEU A 96 -13.20 6.55 -1.38
CA LEU A 96 -13.35 6.21 0.02
C LEU A 96 -12.30 6.89 0.89
N LEU A 97 -11.07 7.03 0.40
CA LEU A 97 -10.03 7.76 1.11
C LEU A 97 -10.28 9.28 1.14
N LEU A 98 -10.86 9.85 0.08
CA LEU A 98 -11.31 11.25 0.09
C LEU A 98 -12.44 11.48 1.10
N LYS A 99 -13.36 10.52 1.25
CA LYS A 99 -14.38 10.52 2.31
C LYS A 99 -13.74 10.53 3.70
N PHE A 100 -12.77 9.65 3.95
CA PHE A 100 -12.01 9.65 5.20
C PHE A 100 -11.25 10.96 5.44
N ALA A 101 -10.64 11.53 4.40
CA ALA A 101 -9.95 12.82 4.48
C ALA A 101 -10.91 13.95 4.91
N ALA A 102 -12.13 13.97 4.37
CA ALA A 102 -13.17 14.92 4.76
C ALA A 102 -13.58 14.76 6.23
N ALA A 103 -13.73 13.53 6.73
CA ALA A 103 -13.98 13.24 8.15
C ALA A 103 -12.83 13.65 9.08
N CYS A 104 -11.62 13.83 8.52
CA CYS A 104 -10.45 14.40 9.19
C CYS A 104 -10.34 15.93 9.05
N GLY A 105 -11.27 16.59 8.36
CA GLY A 105 -11.27 18.04 8.13
C GLY A 105 -10.46 18.50 6.92
N VAL A 106 -10.05 17.59 6.03
CA VAL A 106 -9.32 17.92 4.79
C VAL A 106 -10.30 17.95 3.62
N SER A 107 -10.33 19.06 2.88
CA SER A 107 -11.21 19.18 1.72
C SER A 107 -10.76 18.28 0.56
N ARG A 108 -11.71 17.85 -0.27
CA ARG A 108 -11.42 17.13 -1.53
C ARG A 108 -10.42 17.88 -2.41
N GLU A 109 -10.62 19.20 -2.54
CA GLU A 109 -9.76 20.06 -3.36
C GLU A 109 -8.33 20.10 -2.84
N THR A 110 -8.13 20.10 -1.51
CA THR A 110 -6.81 20.02 -0.89
C THR A 110 -6.07 18.73 -1.29
N CYS A 111 -6.76 17.59 -1.29
CA CYS A 111 -6.17 16.31 -1.70
C CYS A 111 -5.84 16.28 -3.20
N LEU A 112 -6.77 16.72 -4.07
CA LEU A 112 -6.59 16.74 -5.52
C LEU A 112 -5.45 17.67 -5.96
N ASN A 113 -5.34 18.83 -5.33
CA ASN A 113 -4.33 19.85 -5.67
C ASN A 113 -3.08 19.75 -4.79
N ALA A 114 -2.92 18.69 -4.00
CA ALA A 114 -1.84 18.59 -3.00
C ALA A 114 -0.45 18.72 -3.61
N GLU A 115 -0.20 18.14 -4.79
CA GLU A 115 1.08 18.27 -5.50
C GLU A 115 1.31 19.69 -6.02
N ALA A 116 0.32 20.28 -6.69
CA ALA A 116 0.40 21.64 -7.20
C ALA A 116 0.62 22.68 -6.07
N ASN A 117 0.09 22.39 -4.88
CA ASN A 117 0.25 23.20 -3.69
C ASN A 117 1.53 22.90 -2.89
N GLY A 118 2.39 21.98 -3.35
CA GLY A 118 3.64 21.64 -2.69
C GLY A 118 3.49 20.89 -1.36
N LEU A 119 2.36 20.20 -1.15
CA LEU A 119 2.05 19.47 0.09
C LEU A 119 2.58 18.04 0.10
N ILE A 120 3.00 17.48 -1.04
CA ILE A 120 3.44 16.09 -1.13
C ILE A 120 4.88 15.94 -0.64
N LEU A 121 5.07 15.03 0.31
CA LEU A 121 6.37 14.75 0.90
C LEU A 121 7.25 13.92 -0.06
N PRO A 122 8.58 14.10 -0.03
CA PRO A 122 9.50 13.34 -0.88
C PRO A 122 9.35 11.81 -0.73
N GLY A 123 9.09 11.32 0.48
CA GLY A 123 8.85 9.89 0.72
C GLY A 123 7.60 9.36 0.02
N THR A 124 6.54 10.17 -0.02
CA THR A 124 5.29 9.86 -0.73
C THR A 124 5.50 9.85 -2.26
N LEU A 125 6.23 10.84 -2.79
CA LEU A 125 6.62 10.87 -4.21
C LEU A 125 7.41 9.61 -4.57
N ALA A 126 8.44 9.27 -3.78
CA ALA A 126 9.28 8.10 -4.02
C ALA A 126 8.48 6.80 -4.01
N MET A 127 7.53 6.67 -3.08
CA MET A 127 6.62 5.52 -3.01
C MET A 127 5.78 5.38 -4.29
N ARG A 128 5.13 6.47 -4.73
CA ARG A 128 4.33 6.48 -5.96
C ARG A 128 5.19 6.16 -7.20
N SER A 129 6.37 6.76 -7.31
CA SER A 129 7.29 6.53 -8.42
C SER A 129 7.78 5.09 -8.49
N TRP A 130 8.09 4.48 -7.34
CA TRP A 130 8.54 3.09 -7.26
C TRP A 130 7.50 2.11 -7.78
N ILE A 131 6.21 2.35 -7.51
CA ILE A 131 5.15 1.46 -7.98
C ILE A 131 4.93 1.61 -9.49
N TRP A 132 5.05 2.83 -10.02
CA TRP A 132 5.10 3.02 -11.46
C TRP A 132 6.27 2.27 -12.10
N GLU A 133 7.45 2.34 -11.51
CA GLU A 133 8.65 1.64 -11.99
C GLU A 133 8.45 0.11 -11.98
N LEU A 134 7.92 -0.44 -10.88
CA LEU A 134 7.58 -1.86 -10.76
C LEU A 134 6.56 -2.28 -11.83
N SER A 135 5.48 -1.50 -11.98
CA SER A 135 4.36 -1.82 -12.85
C SER A 135 4.71 -1.72 -14.33
N THR A 136 5.65 -0.85 -14.71
CA THR A 136 5.91 -0.54 -16.14
C THR A 136 7.24 -1.09 -16.66
N ILE A 137 8.29 -1.14 -15.84
CA ILE A 137 9.67 -1.37 -16.31
C ILE A 137 10.27 -2.64 -15.69
N ARG A 138 10.13 -2.85 -14.38
CA ARG A 138 10.86 -3.92 -13.68
C ARG A 138 10.35 -5.32 -14.02
N PRO A 139 11.21 -6.34 -14.10
CA PRO A 139 10.81 -7.74 -14.34
C PRO A 139 9.63 -8.20 -13.49
N LEU A 140 8.80 -9.11 -14.02
CA LEU A 140 7.58 -9.58 -13.31
C LEU A 140 7.87 -10.21 -11.94
N ALA A 141 9.05 -10.82 -11.76
CA ALA A 141 9.53 -11.30 -10.45
C ALA A 141 9.60 -10.17 -9.42
N GLU A 142 10.16 -9.01 -9.81
CA GLU A 142 10.25 -7.83 -8.95
C GLU A 142 8.88 -7.17 -8.77
N ALA A 143 8.09 -7.05 -9.84
CA ALA A 143 6.78 -6.39 -9.82
C ALA A 143 5.78 -7.12 -8.91
N SER A 144 5.58 -8.43 -9.11
CA SER A 144 4.68 -9.25 -8.29
C SER A 144 5.11 -9.27 -6.81
N SER A 145 6.41 -9.40 -6.55
CA SER A 145 6.93 -9.39 -5.17
C SER A 145 6.82 -8.01 -4.53
N GLY A 146 7.20 -6.95 -5.24
CA GLY A 146 7.23 -5.59 -4.72
C GLY A 146 5.85 -4.97 -4.51
N ILE A 147 4.84 -5.37 -5.29
CA ILE A 147 3.47 -4.85 -5.19
C ILE A 147 2.62 -5.78 -4.31
N MET A 148 2.33 -6.99 -4.79
CA MET A 148 1.35 -7.88 -4.16
C MET A 148 1.85 -8.44 -2.82
N VAL A 149 3.12 -8.87 -2.75
CA VAL A 149 3.65 -9.43 -1.49
C VAL A 149 3.98 -8.32 -0.48
N ALA A 150 4.60 -7.24 -0.94
CA ALA A 150 5.13 -6.23 -0.04
C ALA A 150 4.15 -5.12 0.34
N LEU A 151 3.30 -4.62 -0.57
CA LEU A 151 2.43 -3.47 -0.30
C LEU A 151 1.07 -3.91 0.22
N GLU A 152 0.38 -4.77 -0.53
CA GLU A 152 -0.96 -5.26 -0.19
C GLU A 152 -0.92 -6.04 1.13
N GLY A 153 -0.06 -7.06 1.23
CA GLY A 153 -0.04 -7.94 2.39
C GLY A 153 0.24 -7.30 3.77
N GLN A 154 0.63 -6.01 3.85
CA GLN A 154 0.82 -5.32 5.13
C GLN A 154 -0.48 -4.74 5.73
N LEU A 155 -1.47 -4.39 4.90
CA LEU A 155 -2.65 -3.62 5.31
C LEU A 155 -3.57 -4.36 6.31
N PRO A 156 -3.87 -5.66 6.13
CA PRO A 156 -4.85 -6.37 6.96
C PRO A 156 -4.39 -6.53 8.40
N THR A 157 -3.07 -6.58 8.60
CA THR A 157 -2.48 -6.68 9.94
C THR A 157 -2.47 -5.35 10.69
N LEU A 158 -2.68 -4.24 9.99
CA LEU A 158 -2.50 -2.88 10.52
C LEU A 158 -3.83 -2.17 10.77
N TYR A 159 -4.75 -2.25 9.80
CA TYR A 159 -6.00 -1.50 9.83
C TYR A 159 -6.99 -1.90 10.94
N PRO A 160 -7.05 -3.15 11.45
CA PRO A 160 -7.95 -3.48 12.56
C PRO A 160 -7.70 -2.63 13.81
N ASP A 161 -6.43 -2.42 14.18
CA ASP A 161 -6.07 -1.58 15.34
C ASP A 161 -6.35 -0.10 15.08
N TYR A 162 -6.20 0.36 13.84
CA TYR A 162 -6.53 1.74 13.46
C TYR A 162 -8.03 2.00 13.54
N VAL A 163 -8.85 1.09 13.00
CA VAL A 163 -10.31 1.16 13.06
C VAL A 163 -10.77 1.23 14.52
N LYS A 164 -10.20 0.40 15.39
CA LYS A 164 -10.49 0.46 16.83
C LYS A 164 -10.20 1.85 17.41
N ALA A 165 -9.01 2.39 17.18
CA ALA A 165 -8.64 3.72 17.68
C ALA A 165 -9.55 4.82 17.13
N MET A 166 -9.90 4.78 15.84
CA MET A 166 -10.74 5.79 15.21
C MET A 166 -12.21 5.73 15.68
N ARG A 167 -12.73 4.54 16.02
CA ARG A 167 -14.04 4.42 16.68
C ARG A 167 -14.07 5.15 18.02
N GLU A 168 -13.01 5.04 18.82
CA GLU A 168 -12.86 5.77 20.08
C GLU A 168 -12.76 7.30 19.86
N MET A 169 -12.23 7.73 18.70
CA MET A 169 -12.22 9.14 18.27
C MET A 169 -13.57 9.63 17.71
N GLY A 170 -14.59 8.75 17.61
CA GLY A 170 -15.94 9.06 17.14
C GLY A 170 -16.10 9.07 15.62
N PHE A 171 -15.24 8.38 14.86
CA PHE A 171 -15.49 8.15 13.42
C PHE A 171 -16.66 7.17 13.26
N THR A 172 -17.47 7.38 12.23
CA THR A 172 -18.56 6.46 11.87
C THR A 172 -18.03 5.33 11.00
N GLU A 173 -18.76 4.21 10.91
CA GLU A 173 -18.38 3.11 10.02
C GLU A 173 -18.35 3.56 8.54
N ASP A 174 -19.17 4.55 8.17
CA ASP A 174 -19.14 5.13 6.84
C ASP A 174 -17.82 5.88 6.57
N ASP A 175 -17.32 6.66 7.54
CA ASP A 175 -16.01 7.32 7.43
C ASP A 175 -14.86 6.31 7.28
N LEU A 176 -15.04 5.09 7.81
CA LEU A 176 -14.02 4.04 7.89
C LEU A 176 -14.10 3.00 6.76
N GLU A 177 -15.01 3.15 5.80
CA GLU A 177 -15.23 2.17 4.71
C GLU A 177 -13.94 1.83 3.96
N PHE A 178 -13.05 2.81 3.72
CA PHE A 178 -11.73 2.59 3.12
C PHE A 178 -10.92 1.52 3.89
N PHE A 179 -10.93 1.55 5.22
CA PHE A 179 -10.17 0.58 6.01
C PHE A 179 -10.83 -0.80 6.02
N HIS A 180 -12.16 -0.86 6.03
CA HIS A 180 -12.91 -2.12 6.05
C HIS A 180 -12.69 -2.94 4.77
N VAL A 181 -12.76 -2.31 3.59
CA VAL A 181 -12.56 -3.04 2.32
C VAL A 181 -11.15 -3.62 2.20
N HIS A 182 -10.14 -2.98 2.81
CA HIS A 182 -8.76 -3.49 2.86
C HIS A 182 -8.49 -4.50 3.99
N ILE A 183 -9.43 -4.68 4.92
CA ILE A 183 -9.37 -5.77 5.91
C ILE A 183 -10.03 -7.03 5.32
N GLU A 184 -11.18 -6.88 4.66
CA GLU A 184 -11.98 -8.00 4.15
C GLU A 184 -11.46 -8.59 2.82
N GLY A 185 -10.81 -7.78 1.98
CA GLY A 185 -10.40 -8.21 0.63
C GLY A 185 -9.19 -9.16 0.57
N ASP A 186 -8.33 -9.24 1.60
CA ASP A 186 -6.90 -9.51 1.36
C ASP A 186 -6.40 -10.94 1.66
N GLU A 187 -7.20 -11.83 2.25
CA GLU A 187 -6.72 -13.21 2.51
C GLU A 187 -6.38 -13.97 1.22
N GLY A 188 -7.12 -13.72 0.13
CA GLY A 188 -6.87 -14.34 -1.18
C GLY A 188 -5.73 -13.70 -1.97
N HIS A 189 -5.54 -12.38 -1.85
CA HIS A 189 -4.53 -11.64 -2.63
C HIS A 189 -3.10 -11.96 -2.18
N ALA A 190 -2.88 -12.09 -0.87
CA ALA A 190 -1.56 -12.42 -0.33
C ALA A 190 -1.02 -13.78 -0.83
N GLU A 191 -1.86 -14.82 -0.87
CA GLU A 191 -1.45 -16.15 -1.34
C GLU A 191 -1.12 -16.13 -2.84
N VAL A 192 -1.96 -15.46 -3.65
CA VAL A 192 -1.72 -15.33 -5.09
C VAL A 192 -0.45 -14.52 -5.38
N GLY A 193 -0.21 -13.44 -4.64
CA GLY A 193 1.02 -12.65 -4.75
C GLY A 193 2.28 -13.48 -4.50
N LEU A 194 2.29 -14.30 -3.44
CA LEU A 194 3.41 -15.20 -3.14
C LEU A 194 3.60 -16.24 -4.27
N ARG A 195 2.51 -16.82 -4.77
CA ARG A 195 2.55 -17.77 -5.89
C ARG A 195 3.16 -17.16 -7.15
N LEU A 196 2.66 -16.02 -7.60
CA LEU A 196 3.16 -15.32 -8.79
C LEU A 196 4.62 -14.91 -8.63
N ALA A 197 5.01 -14.43 -7.44
CA ALA A 197 6.40 -14.11 -7.13
C ALA A 197 7.34 -15.32 -7.32
N TYR A 198 6.90 -16.53 -6.94
CA TYR A 198 7.69 -17.75 -7.13
C TYR A 198 7.70 -18.24 -8.57
N GLU A 199 6.55 -18.16 -9.26
CA GLU A 199 6.41 -18.58 -10.66
C GLU A 199 7.23 -17.71 -11.61
N TYR A 200 7.31 -16.40 -11.37
CA TYR A 200 8.14 -15.49 -12.17
C TYR A 200 9.62 -15.48 -11.76
N SER A 201 9.95 -15.97 -10.57
CA SER A 201 11.33 -16.12 -10.08
C SER A 201 11.95 -17.48 -10.44
N LEU A 202 12.30 -17.64 -11.72
CA LEU A 202 12.80 -18.91 -12.28
C LEU A 202 14.27 -19.21 -11.95
N THR A 203 15.04 -18.19 -11.56
CA THR A 203 16.47 -18.28 -11.27
C THR A 203 16.80 -17.77 -9.86
N GLU A 204 17.93 -18.18 -9.31
CA GLU A 204 18.46 -17.66 -8.04
C GLU A 204 18.61 -16.13 -8.09
N HIS A 205 19.09 -15.59 -9.22
CA HIS A 205 19.21 -14.15 -9.42
C HIS A 205 17.85 -13.44 -9.36
N GLN A 206 16.82 -13.97 -10.03
CA GLN A 206 15.48 -13.40 -9.98
C GLN A 206 14.88 -13.47 -8.58
N GLN A 207 15.06 -14.58 -7.85
CA GLN A 207 14.63 -14.67 -6.45
C GLN A 207 15.33 -13.63 -5.57
N LYS A 208 16.64 -13.43 -5.75
CA LYS A 208 17.38 -12.38 -5.04
C LYS A 208 16.83 -10.98 -5.34
N MET A 209 16.54 -10.70 -6.60
CA MET A 209 15.96 -9.41 -7.02
C MET A 209 14.53 -9.22 -6.49
N ALA A 210 13.71 -10.26 -6.48
CA ALA A 210 12.38 -10.27 -5.90
C ALA A 210 12.40 -9.95 -4.39
N ILE A 211 13.28 -10.59 -3.62
CA ILE A 211 13.48 -10.33 -2.19
C ILE A 211 13.95 -8.88 -1.96
N ALA A 212 14.85 -8.38 -2.81
CA ALA A 212 15.29 -6.99 -2.76
C ALA A 212 14.13 -6.02 -3.06
N ALA A 213 13.28 -6.32 -4.05
CA ALA A 213 12.11 -5.51 -4.38
C ALA A 213 11.10 -5.44 -3.21
N VAL A 214 10.89 -6.55 -2.49
CA VAL A 214 10.09 -6.55 -1.25
C VAL A 214 10.71 -5.63 -0.20
N SER A 215 12.02 -5.77 0.03
CA SER A 215 12.76 -4.96 1.01
C SER A 215 12.68 -3.47 0.69
N SER A 216 12.82 -3.09 -0.59
CA SER A 216 12.68 -1.72 -1.08
C SER A 216 11.28 -1.17 -0.87
N SER A 217 10.25 -1.95 -1.22
CA SER A 217 8.85 -1.54 -1.09
C SER A 217 8.45 -1.33 0.37
N ALA A 218 8.84 -2.25 1.27
CA ALA A 218 8.64 -2.09 2.71
C ALA A 218 9.40 -0.86 3.26
N SER A 219 10.64 -0.66 2.84
CA SER A 219 11.46 0.49 3.27
C SER A 219 10.92 1.83 2.78
N LEU A 220 10.43 1.91 1.54
CA LEU A 220 9.81 3.12 0.99
C LEU A 220 8.52 3.45 1.74
N ARG A 221 7.68 2.46 2.04
CA ARG A 221 6.49 2.66 2.88
C ARG A 221 6.87 3.13 4.28
N TYR A 222 7.87 2.51 4.91
CA TYR A 222 8.39 2.93 6.21
C TYR A 222 8.86 4.39 6.17
N ASN A 223 9.62 4.79 5.14
CA ASN A 223 10.14 6.15 4.99
C ASN A 223 9.05 7.18 4.65
N MET A 224 8.02 6.79 3.90
CA MET A 224 6.82 7.60 3.71
C MET A 224 6.18 7.91 5.07
N LEU A 225 6.02 6.88 5.93
CA LEU A 225 5.52 7.08 7.30
C LEU A 225 6.48 7.94 8.15
N SER A 226 7.80 7.81 8.00
CA SER A 226 8.78 8.66 8.68
C SER A 226 8.57 10.14 8.34
N GLY A 227 8.44 10.46 7.04
CA GLY A 227 8.21 11.83 6.59
C GLY A 227 6.88 12.39 7.12
N ILE A 228 5.82 11.59 7.07
CA ILE A 228 4.51 11.97 7.64
C ILE A 228 4.65 12.21 9.14
N PHE A 229 5.30 11.31 9.87
CA PHE A 229 5.44 11.39 11.32
C PHE A 229 6.18 12.65 11.76
N SER A 230 7.32 12.96 11.12
CA SER A 230 8.03 14.22 11.36
C SER A 230 7.12 15.43 11.10
N SER A 231 6.35 15.45 10.00
CA SER A 231 5.45 16.57 9.67
C SER A 231 4.28 16.78 10.65
N VAL A 232 3.93 15.74 11.43
CA VAL A 232 2.78 15.78 12.35
C VAL A 232 3.20 15.84 13.83
N VAL A 233 4.41 15.37 14.18
CA VAL A 233 4.92 15.33 15.56
C VAL A 233 5.89 16.47 15.86
N GLU A 234 6.65 16.98 14.89
CA GLU A 234 7.58 18.10 15.11
C GLU A 234 6.86 19.44 15.37
N ASN A 235 5.54 19.52 15.16
CA ASN A 235 4.71 20.68 15.50
C ASN A 235 4.29 20.75 16.99
N VAL A 236 4.95 20.02 17.89
CA VAL A 236 4.73 20.11 19.36
C VAL A 236 5.75 21.02 20.05
N ALA A 237 6.71 21.62 19.34
CA ALA A 237 7.57 22.66 19.92
C ALA A 237 8.11 23.63 18.86
N ALA A 238 7.45 24.79 18.74
CA ALA A 238 8.05 26.08 18.41
C ALA A 238 7.16 27.20 18.96
#